data_AF-A0A535JC00-F1
#
_entry.id   AF-A0A535JC00-F1
#
_cell.length_a   1.000
_cell.length_b   1.000
_cell.length_c   1.000
_cell.angle_alpha   90.00
_cell.angle_beta   90.00
_cell.angle_gamma   90.00
#
_symmetry.space_group_name_H-M   'P 1'
#
loop_
_entity.id
_entity.type
_entity.pdbx_description
1 polymer ?
#
loop_
_entity_poly.entity_id
_entity_poly.type
_entity_poly.pdbx_seq_one_letter_code
_entity_poly.pdbx_strand_id
1 'polypeptide(L)' 'MSSLRVLTLCCLVASSLTAQSQTPYDSTVFAALKWREIGIFRGGRSVAVSGSAARPNEFWMGTTGGG' A
#
# COMPACT_ATOMS: atom_id res chain seq x y z
N MET A 1 -7.61 15.25 44.48
CA MET A 1 -7.64 15.75 43.07
C MET A 1 -6.53 15.17 42.19
N SER A 2 -5.37 14.79 42.75
CA SER A 2 -4.28 14.13 42.02
C SER A 2 -4.62 12.72 41.51
N SER A 3 -5.29 11.90 42.33
CA SER A 3 -5.61 10.51 41.98
C SER A 3 -6.58 10.36 40.80
N LEU A 4 -7.52 11.31 40.63
CA LEU A 4 -8.46 11.30 39.52
C LEU A 4 -7.77 11.60 38.19
N ARG A 5 -6.81 12.52 38.18
CA ARG A 5 -6.01 12.85 36.98
C ARG A 5 -5.10 11.69 36.56
N VAL A 6 -4.50 10.99 37.53
CA VAL A 6 -3.69 9.78 37.27
C VAL A 6 -4.56 8.67 36.67
N LEU A 7 -5.77 8.47 37.19
CA LEU A 7 -6.70 7.47 36.66
C LEU A 7 -7.14 7.80 35.23
N THR A 8 -7.49 9.06 34.95
CA THR A 8 -7.86 9.51 33.59
C THR A 8 -6.71 9.34 32.59
N LEU A 9 -5.49 9.70 32.97
CA LEU A 9 -4.31 9.51 32.12
C LEU A 9 -4.05 8.02 31.85
N CYS A 10 -4.19 7.17 32.87
CA CYS A 10 -4.03 5.73 32.75
C CYS A 10 -5.06 5.12 31.78
N CYS A 11 -6.33 5.53 31.85
CA CYS A 11 -7.37 5.06 30.93
C CYS A 11 -7.13 5.50 29.48
N LEU A 12 -6.60 6.71 29.25
CA LEU A 12 -6.25 7.20 27.90
C LEU A 12 -5.08 6.42 27.28
N VAL A 13 -4.10 6.05 28.10
CA VAL A 13 -2.96 5.23 27.66
C VAL A 13 -3.41 3.78 27.36
N ALA A 14 -4.25 3.20 28.23
CA ALA A 14 -4.74 1.83 28.05
C ALA A 14 -5.61 1.64 26.80
N SER A 15 -6.45 2.63 26.47
CA SER A 15 -7.32 2.59 25.27
C SER A 15 -6.54 2.75 23.95
N SER A 16 -5.39 3.43 23.98
CA SER A 16 -4.49 3.53 22.82
C SER A 16 -3.87 2.17 22.47
N LEU A 17 -3.48 1.38 23.49
CA LEU A 17 -2.84 0.06 23.31
C LEU A 17 -3.75 -0.97 22.65
N THR A 18 -5.05 -0.98 22.99
CA THR A 18 -6.02 -1.89 22.38
C THR A 18 -6.28 -1.59 20.91
N ALA A 19 -6.20 -0.33 20.49
CA ALA A 19 -6.37 0.06 19.09
C ALA A 19 -5.17 -0.34 18.20
N GLN A 20 -4.01 -0.61 18.80
CA GLN A 20 -2.79 -1.05 18.12
C GLN A 20 -2.71 -2.58 17.99
N SER A 21 -3.67 -3.31 18.56
CA SER A 21 -3.71 -4.78 18.47
C SER A 21 -4.16 -5.19 17.07
N GLN A 22 -3.24 -5.65 16.23
CA GLN A 22 -3.59 -6.31 14.98
C GLN A 22 -4.20 -7.66 15.30
N THR A 23 -5.48 -7.86 15.00
CA THR A 23 -6.05 -9.20 14.90
C THR A 23 -5.34 -9.91 13.76
N PRO A 24 -4.58 -10.99 14.01
CA PRO A 24 -3.97 -11.75 12.94
C PRO A 24 -5.08 -12.36 12.08
N TYR A 25 -5.08 -12.02 10.80
CA TYR A 25 -5.94 -12.65 9.81
C TYR A 25 -5.18 -13.80 9.17
N ASP A 26 -5.90 -14.88 8.87
CA ASP A 26 -5.33 -15.97 8.08
C ASP A 26 -5.12 -15.49 6.64
N SER A 27 -3.88 -15.19 6.26
CA SER A 27 -3.55 -14.71 4.91
C SER A 27 -3.88 -15.74 3.81
N THR A 28 -4.06 -17.02 4.15
CA THR A 28 -4.38 -18.06 3.15
C THR A 28 -5.75 -17.84 2.50
N VAL A 29 -6.66 -17.10 3.15
CA VAL A 29 -7.95 -16.71 2.56
C VAL A 29 -7.79 -15.88 1.29
N PHE A 30 -6.67 -15.18 1.13
CA PHE A 30 -6.37 -14.37 -0.05
C PHE A 30 -5.65 -15.16 -1.16
N ALA A 31 -5.27 -16.42 -0.93
CA ALA A 31 -4.53 -17.22 -1.91
C ALA A 31 -5.32 -17.46 -3.21
N ALA A 32 -6.65 -17.44 -3.12
CA ALA A 32 -7.54 -17.55 -4.28
C ALA A 32 -7.69 -16.25 -5.08
N LEU A 33 -7.29 -15.10 -4.53
CA LEU A 33 -7.38 -13.82 -5.22
C LEU A 33 -6.37 -13.76 -6.37
N LYS A 34 -6.83 -13.26 -7.51
CA LYS A 34 -5.99 -13.01 -8.68
C LYS A 34 -6.05 -11.53 -9.02
N TRP A 35 -4.88 -10.90 -9.04
CA TRP A 35 -4.74 -9.57 -9.60
C TRP A 35 -4.89 -9.64 -11.11
N ARG A 36 -5.65 -8.71 -11.66
CA ARG A 36 -5.75 -8.49 -13.09
C ARG A 36 -5.78 -7.00 -13.35
N GLU A 37 -5.21 -6.61 -14.49
CA GLU A 37 -5.44 -5.27 -15.00
C GLU A 37 -6.88 -5.14 -15.47
N ILE A 38 -7.43 -3.94 -15.25
CA ILE A 38 -8.73 -3.53 -15.77
C ILE A 38 -8.46 -2.44 -16.81
N GLY A 39 -8.87 -2.68 -18.05
CA GLY A 39 -8.59 -1.77 -19.17
C GLY A 39 -9.29 -0.41 -19.05
N ILE A 40 -8.98 0.58 -19.89
CA ILE A 40 -8.17 0.55 -21.12
C ILE A 40 -6.66 0.41 -20.85
N PHE A 41 -5.96 -0.45 -21.59
CA PHE A 41 -4.51 -0.66 -21.43
C PHE A 41 -3.73 0.47 -22.07
N ARG A 42 -3.61 1.59 -21.36
CA ARG A 42 -2.86 2.75 -21.79
C ARG A 42 -2.05 3.27 -20.61
N GLY A 43 -0.79 3.59 -20.87
CA GLY A 43 -0.02 4.40 -19.93
C GLY A 43 -0.61 5.80 -19.84
N GLY A 44 -0.55 6.38 -18.63
CA GLY A 44 -0.84 7.80 -18.42
C GLY A 44 0.26 8.71 -19.01
N ARG A 45 0.51 9.86 -18.38
CA ARG A 45 1.57 10.78 -18.82
C ARG A 45 2.96 10.12 -18.73
N SER A 46 3.63 9.99 -19.87
CA SER A 46 5.02 9.54 -19.97
C SER A 46 6.00 10.68 -19.66
N VAL A 47 7.10 10.36 -18.99
CA VAL A 47 8.21 11.29 -18.69
C VAL A 47 9.52 10.88 -19.38
N ALA A 48 9.63 9.64 -19.84
CA ALA A 48 10.82 9.11 -20.51
C ALA A 48 10.45 7.93 -21.43
N VAL A 49 11.24 7.73 -22.50
CA VAL A 49 11.16 6.56 -23.38
C VAL A 49 12.57 6.13 -23.79
N SER A 50 12.78 4.83 -23.97
CA SER A 50 14.03 4.28 -24.51
C SER A 50 13.77 2.97 -25.26
N GLY A 51 14.66 2.59 -26.16
CA GLY A 51 14.58 1.36 -26.95
C GLY A 51 15.94 0.71 -27.16
N SER A 52 15.95 -0.57 -27.51
CA SER A 52 17.18 -1.31 -27.74
C SER A 52 17.65 -1.21 -29.19
N ALA A 53 18.87 -0.71 -29.41
CA ALA A 53 19.48 -0.69 -30.74
C ALA A 53 19.73 -2.11 -31.31
N ALA A 54 19.92 -3.10 -30.43
CA ALA A 54 20.15 -4.49 -30.83
C ALA A 54 18.85 -5.31 -30.99
N ARG A 55 17.72 -4.84 -30.43
CA ARG A 55 16.43 -5.53 -30.45
C ARG A 55 15.35 -4.58 -30.95
N PRO A 56 15.05 -4.57 -32.27
CA PRO A 56 14.17 -3.59 -32.90
C PRO A 56 12.75 -3.51 -32.37
N ASN A 57 12.30 -4.52 -31.61
CA ASN A 57 10.95 -4.61 -31.06
C ASN A 57 10.91 -4.47 -29.52
N GLU A 58 11.98 -3.95 -28.91
CA GLU A 58 12.06 -3.80 -27.45
C GLU A 58 12.17 -2.34 -27.02
N PHE A 59 11.20 -1.92 -26.20
CA PHE A 59 11.01 -0.54 -25.79
C PHE A 59 10.58 -0.47 -24.32
N TRP A 60 10.91 0.64 -23.66
CA TRP A 60 10.50 0.96 -22.30
C TRP A 60 9.99 2.40 -22.24
N MET A 61 9.06 2.65 -21.31
CA MET A 61 8.56 3.99 -21.00
C MET A 61 8.49 4.18 -19.49
N GLY A 62 8.74 5.41 -19.03
CA GLY A 62 8.55 5.81 -17.64
C GLY A 62 7.29 6.66 -17.48
N THR A 63 6.45 6.38 -16.48
CA THR A 63 5.22 7.12 -16.19
C THR A 63 5.41 8.09 -15.01
N THR A 64 4.46 9.00 -14.82
CA THR A 64 4.37 9.79 -13.58
C THR A 64 3.65 8.98 -12.50
N GLY A 65 4.31 8.70 -11.38
CA GLY A 65 3.64 8.17 -10.17
C GLY A 65 3.40 6.66 -10.15
N GLY A 66 4.05 5.90 -11.03
CA GLY A 66 3.99 4.43 -11.04
C GLY A 66 3.47 3.87 -12.36
N GLY A 67 4.13 2.82 -12.82
CA GLY A 67 3.99 2.16 -14.12
C GLY A 67 5.21 1.29 -14.37
#